data_AF-F5ZBC6-F1
#
_entry.id   AF-F5ZBC6-F1
#
_cell.length_a   1.000
_cell.length_b   1.000
_cell.length_c   1.000
_cell.angle_alpha   90.00
_cell.angle_beta   90.00
_cell.angle_gamma   90.00
#
_symmetry.space_group_name_H-M   'P 1'
#
loop_
_entity.id
_entity.type
_entity.pdbx_description
1 polymer ?
#
loop_
_entity_poly.entity_id
_entity_poly.type
_entity_poly.pdbx_seq_one_letter_code
_entity_poly.pdbx_strand_id
1 'polypeptide(L)' 'MKSQVEFGFASEMTAYRFINTVKHMDVDSLVVKFGRSDRHVLVSYRYAVDEFDRTLSELDDLARELGGEEV' A
#
# COMPACT_ATOMS: atom_id res chain seq x y z
N MET A 1 14.90 4.73 -6.37
CA MET A 1 14.88 5.28 -4.98
C MET A 1 13.90 4.46 -4.15
N LYS A 2 13.82 4.63 -2.82
CA LYS A 2 12.78 3.97 -2.00
C LYS A 2 11.63 4.95 -1.78
N SER A 3 10.40 4.55 -2.10
CA SER A 3 9.17 5.27 -1.76
C SER A 3 8.53 4.64 -0.52
N GLN A 4 7.84 5.45 0.26
CA GLN A 4 7.02 5.01 1.38
C GLN A 4 5.70 5.77 1.35
N VAL A 5 4.61 5.04 1.50
CA VAL A 5 3.24 5.58 1.51
C VAL A 5 2.44 4.89 2.61
N GLU A 6 1.58 5.63 3.30
CA GLU A 6 0.69 5.10 4.35
C GLU A 6 -0.77 5.21 3.92
N PHE A 7 -1.52 4.13 4.13
CA PHE A 7 -2.95 4.06 3.82
C PHE A 7 -3.76 3.87 5.09
N GLY A 8 -4.84 4.64 5.23
CA GLY A 8 -5.81 4.54 6.31
C GLY A 8 -7.05 3.76 5.90
N PHE A 9 -7.58 2.95 6.81
CA PHE A 9 -8.79 2.16 6.58
C PHE A 9 -9.80 2.31 7.73
N ALA A 10 -11.08 2.08 7.45
CA ALA A 10 -12.14 2.15 8.47
C ALA A 10 -12.01 1.09 9.57
N SER A 11 -11.43 -0.08 9.27
CA SER A 11 -11.30 -1.21 10.20
C SER A 11 -9.99 -1.98 10.03
N GLU A 12 -9.61 -2.73 11.06
CA GLU A 12 -8.48 -3.67 11.01
C GLU A 12 -8.68 -4.74 9.93
N MET A 13 -9.91 -5.23 9.75
CA MET A 13 -10.21 -6.27 8.76
C MET A 13 -9.94 -5.79 7.32
N THR A 14 -10.29 -4.54 7.00
CA THR A 14 -10.02 -3.95 5.68
C THR A 14 -8.52 -3.68 5.48
N ALA A 15 -7.82 -3.19 6.51
CA ALA A 15 -6.37 -3.01 6.48
C ALA A 15 -5.64 -4.36 6.29
N TYR A 16 -6.07 -5.40 6.99
CA TYR A 16 -5.50 -6.74 6.87
C TYR A 16 -5.73 -7.34 5.47
N ARG A 17 -6.91 -7.14 4.86
CA ARG A 17 -7.15 -7.55 3.48
C ARG A 17 -6.19 -6.84 2.52
N PHE A 18 -6.05 -5.52 2.67
CA PHE A 18 -5.11 -4.75 1.85
C PHE A 18 -3.68 -5.29 1.97
N ILE A 19 -3.18 -5.50 3.20
CA ILE A 19 -1.85 -6.10 3.43
C ILE A 19 -1.71 -7.45 2.71
N ASN A 20 -2.72 -8.32 2.81
CA ASN A 20 -2.64 -9.64 2.17
C ASN A 20 -2.63 -9.52 0.66
N THR A 21 -3.46 -8.66 0.06
CA THR A 21 -3.46 -8.46 -1.38
C THR A 21 -2.12 -7.91 -1.85
N VAL A 22 -1.61 -6.87 -1.18
CA VAL A 22 -0.32 -6.22 -1.49
C VAL A 22 0.84 -7.20 -1.40
N LYS A 23 0.87 -8.10 -0.41
CA LYS A 23 1.90 -9.15 -0.28
C LYS A 23 1.97 -10.12 -1.47
N HIS A 24 0.88 -10.27 -2.22
CA HIS A 24 0.81 -11.15 -3.37
C HIS A 24 0.97 -10.40 -4.70
N MET A 25 1.20 -9.09 -4.68
CA MET A 25 1.55 -8.33 -5.88
C MET A 25 3.00 -8.62 -6.28
N ASP A 26 3.21 -8.80 -7.58
CA ASP A 26 4.54 -9.08 -8.16
C ASP A 26 5.31 -7.78 -8.38
N VAL A 27 5.65 -7.10 -7.27
CA VAL A 27 6.40 -5.85 -7.28
C VAL A 27 7.71 -6.01 -6.53
N ASP A 28 8.79 -5.65 -7.20
CA ASP A 28 10.14 -5.80 -6.69
C ASP A 28 10.36 -5.00 -5.38
N SER A 29 10.88 -5.70 -4.36
CA SER A 29 11.18 -5.11 -3.06
C SER A 29 9.99 -4.44 -2.34
N LEU A 30 8.76 -4.84 -2.65
CA LEU A 30 7.55 -4.39 -1.96
C LEU A 30 7.51 -4.97 -0.54
N VAL A 31 7.47 -4.08 0.45
CA VAL A 31 7.35 -4.41 1.87
C VAL A 31 6.10 -3.73 2.40
N VAL A 32 5.21 -4.51 2.98
CA VAL A 32 3.96 -4.03 3.54
C VAL A 32 3.77 -4.51 4.97
N LYS A 33 3.33 -3.61 5.85
CA LYS A 33 3.09 -3.88 7.28
C LYS A 33 2.06 -2.90 7.84
N PHE A 34 1.51 -3.21 9.02
CA PHE A 34 0.75 -2.22 9.78
C PHE A 34 1.64 -1.00 10.12
N GLY A 35 1.03 0.17 10.05
CA GLY A 35 1.64 1.47 10.29
C GLY A 35 1.41 1.94 11.73
N ARG A 36 0.95 3.19 11.89
CA ARG A 36 0.72 3.81 13.21
C ARG A 36 -0.39 3.15 14.05
N SER A 37 -1.28 2.38 13.43
CA SER A 37 -2.26 1.55 14.12
C SER A 37 -2.64 0.31 13.30
N ASP A 38 -3.47 -0.56 13.87
CA ASP A 38 -4.13 -1.70 13.21
C ASP A 38 -5.04 -1.33 12.02
N ARG A 39 -5.30 -0.03 11.81
CA ARG A 39 -6.09 0.54 10.70
C ARG A 39 -5.26 1.27 9.68
N HIS A 40 -3.95 1.30 9.87
CA HIS A 40 -3.02 1.96 8.99
C HIS A 40 -2.06 0.95 8.39
N VAL A 41 -1.74 1.09 7.11
CA VAL A 41 -0.83 0.21 6.39
C VAL A 41 0.27 1.03 5.76
N LEU A 42 1.51 0.76 6.17
CA LEU A 42 2.69 1.35 5.55
C LEU A 42 3.19 0.42 4.46
N VAL A 43 3.32 0.96 3.25
CA VAL A 43 3.90 0.29 2.09
C VAL A 43 5.22 0.96 1.74
N SER A 44 6.25 0.16 1.50
CA SER A 44 7.57 0.61 1.07
C SER A 44 7.99 -0.18 -0.16
N TYR A 45 8.38 0.51 -1.22
CA TYR A 45 8.76 -0.13 -2.48
C TYR A 45 9.89 0.65 -3.16
N ARG A 46 10.53 0.02 -4.14
CA ARG A 46 11.49 0.72 -5.00
C ARG A 46 10.79 1.14 -6.28
N TYR A 47 11.02 2.37 -6.70
CA TYR A 47 10.59 2.86 -8.00
C TYR A 47 11.80 3.29 -8.84
N ALA A 48 11.66 3.13 -10.15
CA ALA A 48 12.58 3.66 -11.14
C ALA A 48 12.32 5.16 -11.29
N VAL A 49 13.36 5.97 -11.17
CA VAL A 49 13.30 7.41 -11.45
C VAL A 49 13.19 7.54 -12.97
N ASP A 50 12.23 8.33 -13.47
CA ASP A 50 11.86 8.56 -14.89
C ASP A 50 10.69 7.73 -15.48
N GLU A 51 10.04 6.86 -14.71
CA GLU A 51 8.81 6.19 -15.15
C GLU A 51 7.63 6.55 -14.23
N PHE A 52 6.42 6.63 -14.80
CA PHE A 52 5.19 6.82 -14.03
C PHE A 52 5.09 5.73 -12.97
N ASP A 53 4.81 6.12 -11.72
CA ASP A 53 4.75 5.20 -10.60
C ASP A 53 3.45 4.40 -10.64
N ARG A 54 3.45 3.36 -11.50
CA ARG A 54 2.33 2.42 -11.66
C ARG A 54 2.03 1.72 -10.34
N THR A 55 3.05 1.43 -9.54
CA THR A 55 2.88 0.78 -8.24
C THR A 55 2.06 1.67 -7.30
N LEU A 56 2.34 2.97 -7.22
CA LEU A 56 1.53 3.87 -6.40
C LEU A 56 0.08 3.93 -6.88
N SER A 57 -0.14 4.02 -8.19
CA SER A 57 -1.50 4.05 -8.75
C SER A 57 -2.28 2.76 -8.48
N GLU A 58 -1.65 1.59 -8.60
CA GLU A 58 -2.27 0.31 -8.25
C GLU A 58 -2.58 0.20 -6.75
N LEU A 59 -1.71 0.73 -5.89
CA LEU A 59 -1.94 0.78 -4.45
C LEU A 59 -3.12 1.69 -4.10
N ASP A 60 -3.24 2.85 -4.73
CA ASP A 60 -4.34 3.79 -4.54
C ASP A 60 -5.69 3.19 -4.96
N ASP A 61 -5.73 2.56 -6.13
CA ASP A 61 -6.95 1.93 -6.63
C ASP A 61 -7.39 0.77 -5.72
N LEU A 62 -6.44 -0.07 -5.30
CA LEU A 62 -6.71 -1.15 -4.35
C LEU A 62 -7.17 -0.63 -2.98
N ALA A 63 -6.55 0.44 -2.47
CA ALA A 63 -6.96 1.05 -1.22
C ALA A 63 -8.41 1.54 -1.33
N ARG A 64 -8.74 2.24 -2.42
CA ARG A 64 -10.08 2.76 -2.70
C ARG A 64 -11.13 1.65 -2.80
N GLU A 65 -10.81 0.54 -3.48
CA GLU A 65 -11.69 -0.63 -3.57
C GLU A 65 -12.01 -1.25 -2.21
N LEU A 66 -11.05 -1.18 -1.28
CA LEU A 66 -11.19 -1.68 0.10
C LEU A 66 -11.70 -0.62 1.08
N GLY A 67 -12.09 0.56 0.59
CA GLY A 67 -12.61 1.66 1.41
C GLY A 67 -11.54 2.36 2.26
N GLY A 68 -10.30 2.37 1.79
CA GLY A 68 -9.19 3.14 2.34
C GLY A 68 -8.70 4.25 1.42
N GLU A 69 -7.79 5.06 1.95
CA GLU A 69 -7.19 6.22 1.26
C GLU A 69 -5.77 6.48 1.79
N GLU A 70 -4.94 7.19 1.01
CA GLU A 70 -3.61 7.64 1.45
C GLU A 70 -3.73 8.71 2.56
N VAL A 71 -2.84 8.68 3.57
CA VAL A 71 -2.91 9.50 4.80
C VAL A 71 -1.57 9.96 5.37
#